data_AF-A0A7C4YTW6-F1
#
_entry.id   AF-A0A7C4YTW6-F1
#
_cell.length_a   1.000
_cell.length_b   1.000
_cell.length_c   1.000
_cell.angle_alpha   90.00
_cell.angle_beta   90.00
_cell.angle_gamma   90.00
#
_symmetry.space_group_name_H-M   'P 1'
#
loop_
_entity.id
_entity.type
_entity.pdbx_description
1 polymer ?
#
loop_
_entity_poly.entity_id
_entity_poly.type
_entity_poly.pdbx_seq_one_letter_code
_entity_poly.pdbx_strand_id
1 'polypeptide(L)'
;MVYKRIISLEENIPISVLESMKQYMNERFQGLTFLELRTRLLEDIKKDREDFKTLLSKIKTSLDSLIVDGEKREVYLEGTSKIIGIPEFDILKVKEIFRALEQKEKLLSILDKCLAQNDVVVIVGEESEIKEMKDMSIIASPFSINEKSSGVVGVIGPLRMDYSKLVPLVHYTAKVLTNFLTKM
;
A
#
# COMPACT_ATOMS: atom_id res chain seq x y z
N MET A 1 -9.79 9.23 -52.90
CA MET A 1 -11.00 8.94 -52.08
C MET A 1 -10.82 9.59 -50.73
N VAL A 2 -11.81 10.33 -50.23
CA VAL A 2 -11.78 10.92 -48.89
C VAL A 2 -12.80 10.17 -48.04
N TYR A 3 -12.35 9.60 -46.91
CA TYR A 3 -13.21 8.88 -45.97
C TYR A 3 -13.50 9.79 -44.77
N LYS A 4 -14.78 10.08 -44.52
CA LYS A 4 -15.23 10.85 -43.35
C LYS A 4 -16.03 9.94 -42.43
N ARG A 5 -15.69 9.93 -41.14
CA ARG A 5 -16.41 9.17 -40.12
C ARG A 5 -16.60 10.01 -38.87
N ILE A 6 -17.79 9.96 -38.29
CA ILE A 6 -18.10 10.59 -37.00
C ILE A 6 -17.74 9.57 -35.91
N ILE A 7 -17.04 10.03 -34.88
CA ILE A 7 -16.60 9.22 -33.74
C ILE A 7 -17.20 9.84 -32.49
N SER A 8 -17.84 9.02 -31.66
CA SER A 8 -18.32 9.43 -30.34
C SER A 8 -17.17 9.34 -29.35
N LEU A 9 -16.95 10.41 -28.58
CA LEU A 9 -15.97 10.44 -27.50
C LEU A 9 -16.69 10.10 -26.20
N GLU A 10 -16.16 9.14 -25.44
CA GLU A 10 -16.70 8.76 -24.12
C GLU A 10 -16.32 9.77 -23.03
N GLU A 11 -15.27 10.56 -23.26
CA GLU A 11 -14.75 11.58 -22.35
C GLU A 11 -14.66 12.95 -23.02
N ASN A 12 -14.73 14.01 -22.20
CA ASN A 12 -14.66 15.39 -22.67
C ASN A 12 -13.19 15.77 -22.94
N ILE A 13 -12.74 15.54 -24.18
CA ILE A 13 -11.35 15.82 -24.60
C ILE A 13 -11.22 17.31 -24.98
N PRO A 14 -10.26 18.05 -24.40
CA PRO A 14 -10.01 19.44 -24.78
C PRO A 14 -9.69 19.59 -26.27
N ILE A 15 -10.21 20.66 -26.89
CA ILE A 15 -10.01 20.95 -28.32
C ILE A 15 -8.52 21.05 -28.68
N SER A 16 -7.70 21.61 -27.80
CA SER A 16 -6.24 21.72 -28.01
C SER A 16 -5.54 20.36 -28.15
N VAL A 17 -6.07 19.31 -27.49
CA VAL A 17 -5.56 17.95 -27.61
C VAL A 17 -5.97 17.37 -28.96
N LEU A 18 -7.21 17.59 -29.40
CA LEU A 18 -7.67 17.15 -30.73
C LEU A 18 -6.88 17.80 -31.87
N GLU A 19 -6.55 19.09 -31.74
CA GLU A 19 -5.69 19.79 -32.70
C GLU A 19 -4.27 19.21 -32.74
N SER A 20 -3.70 18.94 -31.56
CA SER A 20 -2.39 18.31 -31.45
C SER A 20 -2.38 16.90 -32.05
N MET A 21 -3.42 16.10 -31.79
CA MET A 21 -3.58 14.77 -32.39
C MET A 21 -3.70 14.84 -33.91
N LYS A 22 -4.48 15.81 -34.44
CA LYS A 22 -4.58 16.05 -35.88
C LYS A 22 -3.21 16.36 -36.49
N GLN A 23 -2.44 17.26 -35.86
CA GLN A 23 -1.11 17.62 -36.36
C GLN A 23 -0.18 16.40 -36.36
N TYR A 24 -0.14 15.66 -35.25
CA TYR A 24 0.65 14.44 -35.12
C TYR A 24 0.30 13.39 -36.20
N MET A 25 -1.00 13.16 -36.43
CA MET A 25 -1.45 12.21 -37.44
C MET A 25 -1.05 12.65 -38.86
N ASN A 26 -1.16 13.94 -39.17
CA ASN A 26 -0.77 14.45 -40.48
C ASN A 26 0.74 14.36 -40.69
N GLU A 27 1.56 14.81 -39.76
CA GLU A 27 3.01 14.79 -39.89
C GLU A 27 3.56 13.36 -40.06
N ARG A 28 2.98 12.39 -39.35
CA ARG A 28 3.54 11.04 -39.28
C ARG A 28 2.98 10.07 -40.32
N PHE A 29 1.77 10.31 -40.83
CA PHE A 29 1.07 9.36 -41.72
C PHE A 29 0.63 9.95 -43.07
N GLN A 30 0.98 11.20 -43.38
CA GLN A 30 0.72 11.78 -44.70
C GLN A 30 1.44 10.99 -45.81
N GLY A 31 0.74 10.78 -46.93
CA GLY A 31 1.26 10.06 -48.10
C GLY A 31 1.20 8.54 -48.02
N LEU A 32 0.75 7.97 -46.90
CA LEU A 32 0.57 6.52 -46.73
C LEU A 32 -0.78 6.04 -47.26
N THR A 33 -0.82 4.80 -47.72
CA THR A 33 -2.08 4.10 -47.98
C THR A 33 -2.78 3.75 -46.66
N PHE A 34 -4.09 3.50 -46.72
CA PHE A 34 -4.88 3.16 -45.52
C PHE A 34 -4.40 1.86 -44.84
N LEU A 35 -3.87 0.92 -45.63
CA LEU A 35 -3.32 -0.34 -45.11
C LEU A 35 -2.02 -0.10 -44.34
N GLU A 36 -1.12 0.73 -44.90
CA GLU A 36 0.14 1.11 -44.24
C GLU A 36 -0.11 1.94 -42.98
N LEU A 37 -1.07 2.87 -43.03
CA LEU A 37 -1.50 3.67 -41.88
C LEU A 37 -1.98 2.75 -40.74
N ARG A 38 -2.84 1.77 -41.05
CA ARG A 38 -3.34 0.82 -40.04
C ARG A 38 -2.20 0.04 -39.36
N THR A 39 -1.27 -0.48 -40.15
CA THR A 39 -0.16 -1.29 -39.63
C THR A 39 0.76 -0.46 -38.73
N ARG A 40 1.20 0.71 -39.20
CA ARG A 40 2.07 1.61 -38.43
C ARG A 40 1.40 2.11 -37.15
N LEU A 41 0.12 2.48 -37.22
CA LEU A 41 -0.61 2.95 -36.04
C LEU A 41 -0.67 1.87 -34.94
N LEU A 42 -0.88 0.61 -35.32
CA LEU A 42 -0.90 -0.51 -34.37
C LEU A 42 0.48 -0.80 -33.76
N GLU A 43 1.56 -0.63 -34.54
CA GLU A 43 2.93 -0.76 -34.05
C GLU A 43 3.30 0.36 -33.08
N ASP A 44 2.96 1.61 -33.42
CA ASP A 44 3.20 2.78 -32.57
C ASP A 44 2.44 2.64 -31.24
N ILE A 45 1.16 2.26 -31.26
CA ILE A 45 0.37 2.04 -30.04
C ILE A 45 0.98 0.95 -29.14
N LYS A 46 1.53 -0.13 -29.72
CA LYS A 46 2.21 -1.18 -28.95
C LYS A 46 3.48 -0.65 -28.31
N LYS A 47 4.31 0.06 -29.09
CA LYS A 47 5.56 0.62 -28.63
C LYS A 47 5.35 1.65 -27.52
N ASP A 48 4.43 2.59 -27.71
CA ASP A 48 4.09 3.62 -26.72
C ASP A 48 3.60 2.99 -25.41
N ARG A 49 2.83 1.90 -25.48
CA ARG A 49 2.41 1.15 -24.29
C ARG A 49 3.59 0.49 -23.57
N GLU A 50 4.55 -0.09 -24.28
CA GLU A 50 5.74 -0.70 -23.68
C GLU A 50 6.64 0.35 -23.03
N ASP A 51 6.86 1.47 -23.72
CA ASP A 51 7.64 2.60 -23.22
C ASP A 51 6.98 3.20 -21.96
N PHE A 52 5.66 3.41 -21.99
CA PHE A 52 4.90 3.89 -20.85
C PHE A 52 4.95 2.91 -19.66
N LYS A 53 4.80 1.62 -19.90
CA LYS A 53 4.92 0.57 -18.86
C LYS A 53 6.32 0.56 -18.23
N THR A 54 7.36 0.74 -19.04
CA THR A 54 8.75 0.82 -18.59
C THR A 54 9.01 2.09 -17.79
N LEU A 55 8.42 3.22 -18.19
CA LEU A 55 8.53 4.46 -17.44
C LEU A 55 7.85 4.35 -16.07
N LEU A 56 6.63 3.81 -16.03
CA LEU A 56 5.90 3.55 -14.80
C LEU A 56 6.65 2.61 -13.86
N SER A 57 7.26 1.54 -14.39
CA SER A 57 8.04 0.61 -13.56
C SER A 57 9.27 1.30 -12.97
N LYS A 58 9.97 2.14 -13.74
CA LYS A 58 11.09 2.94 -13.24
C LYS A 58 10.67 3.93 -12.17
N ILE A 59 9.57 4.67 -12.39
CA ILE A 59 9.02 5.60 -11.38
C ILE A 59 8.68 4.85 -10.11
N LYS A 60 8.00 3.70 -10.22
CA LYS A 60 7.68 2.85 -9.06
C LYS A 60 8.94 2.42 -8.31
N THR A 61 9.94 1.86 -9.01
CA THR A 61 11.19 1.42 -8.38
C THR A 61 11.94 2.58 -7.74
N SER A 62 11.96 3.75 -8.36
CA SER A 62 12.57 4.95 -7.79
C SER A 62 11.82 5.43 -6.54
N LEU A 63 10.49 5.45 -6.56
CA LEU A 63 9.69 5.78 -5.37
C LEU A 63 9.92 4.76 -4.25
N ASP A 64 9.91 3.46 -4.57
CA ASP A 64 10.20 2.40 -3.62
C ASP A 64 11.61 2.57 -3.01
N SER A 65 12.61 2.96 -3.81
CA SER A 65 13.99 3.20 -3.33
C SER A 65 14.11 4.46 -2.46
N LEU A 66 13.37 5.53 -2.77
CA LEU A 66 13.34 6.77 -1.97
C LEU A 66 12.65 6.55 -0.61
N ILE A 67 11.67 5.65 -0.56
CA ILE A 67 11.02 5.24 0.69
C ILE A 67 11.98 4.41 1.56
N VAL A 68 12.91 3.65 0.96
CA VAL A 68 13.89 2.83 1.69
C VAL A 68 15.00 3.67 2.35
N ASP A 69 15.41 4.79 1.74
CA ASP A 69 16.50 5.63 2.27
C ASP A 69 16.06 6.79 3.20
N GLY A 70 14.79 7.18 3.20
CA GLY A 70 14.33 8.38 3.92
C GLY A 70 13.95 8.20 5.40
N GLU A 71 13.35 7.07 5.76
CA GLU A 71 12.93 6.76 7.13
C GLU A 71 12.98 5.24 7.29
N LYS A 72 13.99 4.69 7.98
CA LYS A 72 13.94 3.29 8.42
C LYS A 72 12.71 3.14 9.32
N ARG A 73 11.61 2.64 8.77
CA ARG A 73 10.44 2.24 9.55
C ARG A 73 10.85 1.03 10.36
N GLU A 74 11.10 1.24 11.64
CA GLU A 74 11.52 0.18 12.54
C GLU A 74 10.33 -0.31 13.36
N VAL A 75 10.16 -1.63 13.37
CA VAL A 75 9.21 -2.30 14.28
C VAL A 75 9.98 -2.75 15.51
N TYR A 76 9.50 -2.30 16.66
CA TYR A 76 9.99 -2.72 17.97
C TYR A 76 8.98 -3.69 18.58
N LEU A 77 9.44 -4.90 18.91
CA LEU A 77 8.63 -5.95 19.53
C LEU A 77 9.16 -6.24 20.92
N GLU A 78 8.28 -6.20 21.90
CA GLU A 78 8.58 -6.57 23.29
C GLU A 78 7.56 -7.59 23.81
N GLY A 79 8.00 -8.47 24.71
CA GLY A 79 7.11 -9.45 25.33
C GLY A 79 6.81 -10.69 24.49
N THR A 80 7.58 -10.94 23.42
CA THR A 80 7.45 -12.16 22.60
C THR A 80 7.62 -13.45 23.41
N SER A 81 8.42 -13.42 24.49
CA SER A 81 8.56 -14.52 25.44
C SER A 81 7.25 -14.91 26.13
N LYS A 82 6.29 -13.99 26.27
CA LYS A 82 4.98 -14.27 26.87
C LYS A 82 4.13 -15.21 26.01
N ILE A 83 4.40 -15.29 24.70
CA ILE A 83 3.69 -16.17 23.78
C ILE A 83 3.92 -17.65 24.12
N ILE A 84 5.10 -17.98 24.66
CA ILE A 84 5.46 -19.36 25.06
C ILE A 84 4.55 -19.88 26.18
N GLY A 85 4.04 -18.99 27.03
CA GLY A 85 3.19 -19.34 28.17
C GLY A 85 1.70 -19.44 27.85
N ILE A 86 1.30 -19.27 26.59
CA ILE A 86 -0.11 -19.29 26.17
C ILE A 86 -0.58 -20.76 26.05
N PRO A 87 -1.53 -21.22 26.88
CA PRO A 87 -2.00 -22.61 26.88
C PRO A 87 -2.56 -23.09 25.53
N GLU A 88 -3.08 -22.15 24.73
CA GLU A 88 -3.66 -22.40 23.41
C GLU A 88 -2.61 -22.75 22.34
N PHE A 89 -1.31 -22.52 22.59
CA PHE A 89 -0.25 -22.71 21.60
C PHE A 89 0.67 -23.87 21.97
N ASP A 90 0.78 -24.84 21.05
CA ASP A 90 1.81 -25.86 21.13
C ASP A 90 3.18 -25.33 20.63
N ILE A 91 4.22 -26.12 20.81
CA ILE A 91 5.60 -25.75 20.43
C ILE A 91 5.73 -25.46 18.93
N LEU A 92 4.95 -26.15 18.09
CA LEU A 92 4.99 -25.93 16.63
C LEU A 92 4.38 -24.57 16.30
N LYS A 93 3.22 -24.25 16.87
CA LYS A 93 2.54 -22.98 16.72
C LYS A 93 3.38 -21.81 17.22
N VAL A 94 4.02 -21.94 18.39
CA VAL A 94 4.92 -20.92 18.92
C VAL A 94 6.05 -20.63 17.93
N LYS A 95 6.68 -21.67 17.33
CA LYS A 95 7.72 -21.47 16.30
C LYS A 95 7.20 -20.75 15.07
N GLU A 96 5.99 -21.08 14.60
CA GLU A 96 5.37 -20.41 13.46
C GLU A 96 5.12 -18.92 13.75
N ILE A 97 4.60 -18.60 14.93
CA ILE A 97 4.34 -17.22 15.36
C ILE A 97 5.65 -16.44 15.45
N PHE A 98 6.70 -17.00 16.06
CA PHE A 98 8.00 -16.32 16.15
C PHE A 98 8.59 -16.04 14.76
N ARG A 99 8.50 -16.99 13.83
CA ARG A 99 8.94 -16.78 12.45
C ARG A 99 8.14 -15.67 11.75
N ALA A 100 6.86 -15.54 12.06
CA ALA A 100 6.03 -14.46 11.54
C ALA A 100 6.44 -13.10 12.12
N LEU A 101 6.76 -13.04 13.41
CA LEU A 101 7.19 -11.83 14.11
C LEU A 101 8.57 -11.33 13.66
N GLU A 102 9.45 -12.23 13.22
CA GLU A 102 10.75 -11.87 12.62
C GLU A 102 10.61 -11.18 11.25
N GLN A 103 9.49 -11.37 10.55
CA GLN A 103 9.21 -10.77 9.25
C GLN A 103 8.68 -9.34 9.42
N LYS A 104 9.59 -8.40 9.72
CA LYS A 104 9.27 -6.99 10.01
C LYS A 104 8.47 -6.32 8.90
N GLU A 105 8.72 -6.64 7.63
CA GLU A 105 7.99 -6.06 6.49
C GLU A 105 6.50 -6.38 6.52
N LYS A 106 6.12 -7.59 6.95
CA LYS A 106 4.71 -7.99 7.06
C LYS A 106 4.02 -7.30 8.23
N LEU A 107 4.74 -7.05 9.32
CA LEU A 107 4.20 -6.28 10.44
C LEU A 107 4.01 -4.81 10.06
N LEU A 108 4.96 -4.23 9.32
CA LEU A 108 4.85 -2.86 8.82
C LEU A 108 3.61 -2.65 7.95
N SER A 109 3.28 -3.58 7.05
CA SER A 109 2.07 -3.44 6.21
C SER A 109 0.77 -3.42 7.02
N ILE A 110 0.74 -4.11 8.17
CA ILE A 110 -0.39 -4.06 9.10
C ILE A 110 -0.46 -2.70 9.80
N LEU A 111 0.68 -2.18 10.25
CA LEU A 111 0.75 -0.87 10.91
C LEU A 111 0.39 0.26 9.95
N ASP A 112 0.76 0.16 8.67
CA ASP A 112 0.43 1.15 7.64
C ASP A 112 -1.09 1.31 7.46
N LYS A 113 -1.86 0.21 7.56
CA LYS A 113 -3.34 0.27 7.52
C LYS A 113 -3.92 1.05 8.69
N CYS A 114 -3.30 0.93 9.87
CA CYS A 114 -3.69 1.67 11.07
C CYS A 114 -3.41 3.17 10.92
N LEU A 115 -2.23 3.52 10.38
CA LEU A 115 -1.88 4.91 10.07
C LEU A 115 -2.85 5.55 9.06
N ALA A 116 -3.28 4.79 8.03
CA ALA A 116 -4.18 5.29 7.01
C ALA A 116 -5.60 5.59 7.51
N GLN A 117 -6.11 4.80 8.47
CA GLN A 117 -7.45 5.01 9.03
C GLN A 117 -7.48 6.08 10.13
N ASN A 118 -6.32 6.39 10.73
CA ASN A 118 -6.17 7.32 11.84
C ASN A 118 -7.11 7.03 13.03
N ASP A 119 -7.40 5.74 13.27
CA ASP A 119 -8.23 5.25 14.37
C ASP A 119 -7.69 3.90 14.87
N VAL A 120 -8.25 3.40 15.97
CA VAL A 120 -7.90 2.09 16.52
C VAL A 120 -8.32 1.00 15.55
N VAL A 121 -7.38 0.14 15.18
CA VAL A 121 -7.61 -1.01 14.32
C VAL A 121 -7.49 -2.29 15.15
N VAL A 122 -8.49 -3.16 15.00
CA VAL A 122 -8.47 -4.51 15.54
C VAL A 122 -8.48 -5.48 14.35
N ILE A 123 -7.50 -6.39 14.32
CA ILE A 123 -7.40 -7.45 13.32
C ILE A 123 -7.54 -8.76 14.05
N VAL A 124 -8.52 -9.57 13.64
CA VAL A 124 -8.82 -10.85 14.29
C VAL A 124 -8.51 -12.00 13.34
N GLY A 125 -7.46 -12.75 13.65
CA GLY A 125 -7.17 -14.06 13.05
C GLY A 125 -7.11 -14.07 11.53
N GLU A 126 -8.18 -14.56 10.90
CA GLU A 126 -8.27 -14.70 9.44
C GLU A 126 -8.28 -13.37 8.67
N GLU A 127 -8.54 -12.25 9.35
CA GLU A 127 -8.38 -10.91 8.78
C GLU A 127 -6.90 -10.54 8.56
N SER A 128 -5.98 -11.27 9.19
CA SER A 128 -4.56 -11.09 8.99
C SER A 128 -4.13 -11.61 7.61
N GLU A 129 -3.46 -10.75 6.85
CA GLU A 129 -2.77 -11.13 5.60
C GLU A 129 -1.56 -12.06 5.86
N ILE A 130 -1.17 -12.23 7.13
CA ILE A 130 -0.09 -13.10 7.56
C ILE A 130 -0.69 -14.45 7.97
N LYS A 131 -0.55 -15.46 7.12
CA LYS A 131 -1.08 -16.82 7.36
C LYS A 131 -0.63 -17.42 8.69
N GLU A 132 0.61 -17.18 9.08
CA GLU A 132 1.18 -17.67 10.33
C GLU A 132 0.60 -16.99 11.60
N MET A 133 -0.15 -15.89 11.43
CA MET A 133 -0.82 -15.16 12.52
C MET A 133 -2.34 -15.37 12.56
N LYS A 134 -2.87 -16.39 11.88
CA LYS A 134 -4.31 -16.70 11.87
C LYS A 134 -4.90 -17.01 13.24
N ASP A 135 -4.08 -17.46 14.17
CA ASP A 135 -4.48 -17.75 15.57
C ASP A 135 -4.15 -16.59 16.52
N MET A 136 -3.74 -15.45 15.96
CA MET A 136 -3.39 -14.24 16.69
C MET A 136 -4.37 -13.13 16.36
N SER A 137 -4.37 -12.12 17.20
CA SER A 137 -5.13 -10.90 17.04
C SER A 137 -4.25 -9.71 17.38
N ILE A 138 -4.46 -8.61 16.68
CA ILE A 138 -3.65 -7.41 16.77
C ILE A 138 -4.58 -6.25 17.08
N ILE A 139 -4.28 -5.52 18.15
CA ILE A 139 -4.94 -4.25 18.48
C ILE A 139 -3.89 -3.16 18.32
N ALA A 140 -4.15 -2.18 17.46
CA ALA A 140 -3.20 -1.12 17.14
C ALA A 140 -3.88 0.24 17.19
N SER A 141 -3.19 1.26 17.69
CA SER A 141 -3.66 2.64 17.71
C SER A 141 -2.54 3.57 17.24
N PRO A 142 -2.83 4.52 16.33
CA PRO A 142 -1.84 5.49 15.88
C PRO A 142 -1.56 6.51 16.98
N PHE A 143 -0.34 7.05 17.01
CA PHE A 143 0.04 8.21 17.82
C PHE A 143 0.63 9.29 16.91
N SER A 144 0.49 10.55 17.32
CA SER A 144 0.92 11.70 16.53
C SER A 144 2.03 12.48 17.23
N ILE A 145 2.85 13.15 16.42
CA ILE A 145 3.85 14.13 16.86
C ILE A 145 3.64 15.36 16.00
N ASN A 146 3.46 16.54 16.59
CA ASN A 146 3.23 17.79 15.87
C ASN A 146 2.10 17.68 14.81
N GLU A 147 0.97 17.09 15.21
CA GLU A 147 -0.23 16.87 14.37
C GLU A 147 -0.04 15.92 13.17
N LYS A 148 1.12 15.29 13.03
CA LYS A 148 1.38 14.26 12.02
C LYS A 148 1.32 12.88 12.67
N SER A 149 0.50 11.98 12.14
CA SER A 149 0.51 10.56 12.55
C SER A 149 1.91 10.00 12.27
N SER A 150 2.64 9.71 13.35
CA SER A 150 4.10 9.48 13.30
C SER A 150 4.48 8.04 13.65
N GLY A 151 3.53 7.26 14.17
CA GLY A 151 3.76 5.86 14.46
C GLY A 151 2.53 5.17 15.02
N VAL A 152 2.68 3.89 15.33
CA VAL A 152 1.61 3.04 15.84
C VAL A 152 2.10 2.29 17.07
N VAL A 153 1.26 2.21 18.09
CA VAL A 153 1.46 1.33 19.26
C VAL A 153 0.39 0.25 19.25
N GLY A 154 0.74 -0.97 19.62
CA GLY A 154 -0.22 -2.07 19.61
C GLY A 154 0.17 -3.25 20.47
N VAL A 155 -0.78 -4.16 20.61
CA VAL A 155 -0.64 -5.43 21.33
C VAL A 155 -0.99 -6.56 20.38
N ILE A 156 -0.18 -7.61 20.42
CA ILE A 156 -0.39 -8.86 19.69
C ILE A 156 -0.69 -9.95 20.71
N GLY A 157 -1.77 -10.70 20.53
CA GLY A 157 -2.23 -11.71 21.49
C GLY A 157 -3.03 -12.83 20.83
N PRO A 158 -3.47 -13.85 21.60
CA PRO A 158 -4.32 -14.92 21.10
C PRO A 158 -5.71 -14.39 20.72
N LEU A 159 -6.46 -15.16 19.92
CA LEU A 159 -7.83 -14.80 19.51
C LEU A 159 -8.74 -14.48 20.72
N ARG A 160 -8.57 -15.20 21.83
CA ARG A 160 -9.36 -15.05 23.05
C ARG A 160 -8.64 -14.17 24.07
N MET A 161 -8.58 -12.88 23.81
CA MET A 161 -8.12 -11.88 24.77
C MET A 161 -9.25 -10.97 25.25
N ASP A 162 -9.04 -10.25 26.35
CA ASP A 162 -10.02 -9.29 26.88
C ASP A 162 -10.00 -7.99 26.07
N TYR A 163 -10.69 -7.99 24.93
CA TYR A 163 -10.78 -6.82 24.04
C TYR A 163 -11.37 -5.59 24.73
N SER A 164 -12.36 -5.79 25.60
CA SER A 164 -13.02 -4.72 26.36
C SER A 164 -12.01 -3.95 27.23
N LYS A 165 -10.98 -4.62 27.72
CA LYS A 165 -9.88 -4.00 28.48
C LYS A 165 -8.75 -3.51 27.58
N LEU A 166 -8.35 -4.30 26.58
CA LEU A 166 -7.15 -4.04 25.78
C LEU A 166 -7.35 -2.90 24.78
N VAL A 167 -8.53 -2.79 24.14
CA VAL A 167 -8.80 -1.73 23.16
C VAL A 167 -8.70 -0.34 23.80
N PRO A 168 -9.38 -0.04 24.93
CA PRO A 168 -9.22 1.26 25.60
C PRO A 168 -7.80 1.51 26.11
N LEU A 169 -7.11 0.47 26.59
CA LEU A 169 -5.75 0.58 27.11
C LEU A 169 -4.75 0.98 26.03
N VAL A 170 -4.78 0.32 24.87
CA VAL A 170 -3.90 0.64 23.74
C VAL A 170 -4.19 2.05 23.23
N HIS A 171 -5.47 2.40 23.10
CA HIS A 171 -5.87 3.75 22.67
C HIS A 171 -5.41 4.84 23.65
N TYR A 172 -5.57 4.62 24.95
CA TYR A 172 -5.09 5.56 25.96
C TYR A 172 -3.56 5.69 25.95
N THR A 173 -2.85 4.57 25.78
CA THR A 173 -1.38 4.57 25.65
C THR A 173 -0.91 5.40 24.47
N ALA A 174 -1.57 5.27 23.31
CA ALA A 174 -1.26 6.08 22.12
C ALA A 174 -1.49 7.58 22.36
N LYS A 175 -2.55 7.94 23.10
CA LYS A 175 -2.80 9.34 23.52
C LYS A 175 -1.72 9.86 24.47
N VAL A 176 -1.29 9.05 25.43
CA VAL A 176 -0.19 9.43 26.34
C VAL A 176 1.11 9.64 25.57
N LEU A 177 1.45 8.74 24.65
CA LEU A 177 2.62 8.88 23.77
C LEU A 177 2.56 10.16 22.93
N THR A 178 1.39 10.43 22.33
CA THR A 178 1.15 11.68 21.57
C THR A 178 1.43 12.90 22.43
N ASN A 179 0.87 12.95 23.64
CA ASN A 179 1.05 14.07 24.57
C ASN A 179 2.50 14.22 25.06
N PHE A 180 3.21 13.11 25.25
CA PHE A 180 4.60 13.12 25.72
C PHE A 180 5.55 13.60 24.62
N LEU A 181 5.41 13.04 23.41
CA LEU A 181 6.29 13.34 22.28
C LEU A 181 6.00 14.71 21.64
N THR A 182 4.78 15.23 21.76
CA THR A 182 4.45 16.60 21.31
C THR A 182 4.98 17.69 22.27
N LYS A 183 5.35 17.31 23.50
CA LYS A 183 5.91 18.24 24.50
C LYS A 183 7.44 18.31 24.50
N MET A 184 8.10 17.43 23.75
CA MET A 184 9.54 17.49 23.50
C MET A 184 9.84 18.44 22.35
#